data_AF-A0A6P0WU13-F1
#
_entry.id   AF-A0A6P0WU13-F1
#
_cell.length_a   1.000
_cell.length_b   1.000
_cell.length_c   1.000
_cell.angle_alpha   90.00
_cell.angle_beta   90.00
_cell.angle_gamma   90.00
#
_symmetry.space_group_name_H-M   'P 1'
#
loop_
_entity.id
_entity.type
_entity.pdbx_description
1 polymer ?
#
loop_
_entity_poly.entity_id
_entity_poly.type
_entity_poly.pdbx_seq_one_letter_code
_entity_poly.pdbx_strand_id
1 'polypeptide(L)'
;MSPMFPSLRHWLKLCNFRIFIIIYLSLVWHPREVWAWKPTTHVYLGKQALDDALDDGKVTISRVDYENGQIIGEVGTYQVDSSILAALRSHAPQYRAGILGPDAYPDILTGQQVIHPSSSETGIAGGSDAWLTYLWNRANVTNTAAVRTFTVGYLTHAAGDMYGHTFVNHFSGGSFAITPPAGPANAVKHIVVEGSIDKRLDTRALDANFFNASIDGVKDFIYQNMIDARPETFLDSELLRAGGGGTDFSIPRIYSTLRADLQRDIDAYYAKKADYDRRANACKPLDFSCSRLAILAEKAAYVTANGIQITYKEAWRDDIDSGLRAWPGVSHEVAKALFFNPSRSPDTQRAEDVLQRYVTDHLLSMSGAPDFVGLTAGVISDIIDAITPDFLLEPIRKLKEDLLNTLLKSAIGMTKQELQKYLTSPDTYFDEVLGSGAGENTNLQRFETDYLKMNDTEYFNPNVVPAAYNTIVMSKLILLGQSEVNRLLSDLGSSVLCVSNSRMSYWAFLAPWMVTING
;
A
#
# COMPACT_ATOMS: atom_id res chain seq x y z
N MET A 1 5.18 3.11 -72.66
CA MET A 1 3.84 2.73 -72.19
C MET A 1 3.98 2.30 -70.73
N SER A 2 3.71 3.21 -69.80
CA SER A 2 3.99 3.03 -68.38
C SER A 2 2.79 2.40 -67.64
N PRO A 3 3.04 1.55 -66.62
CA PRO A 3 1.98 0.82 -65.91
C PRO A 3 1.29 1.69 -64.85
N MET A 4 -0.02 1.50 -64.71
CA MET A 4 -0.87 2.10 -63.67
C MET A 4 -0.62 1.44 -62.31
N PHE A 5 -0.20 2.25 -61.34
CA PHE A 5 -0.26 1.92 -59.91
C PHE A 5 -1.67 2.24 -59.36
N PRO A 6 -2.25 1.42 -58.46
CA PRO A 6 -3.48 1.77 -57.76
C PRO A 6 -3.24 2.93 -56.79
N SER A 7 -4.17 3.89 -56.78
CA SER A 7 -4.05 5.10 -55.98
C SER A 7 -4.02 4.85 -54.47
N LEU A 8 -3.14 5.59 -53.78
CA LEU A 8 -2.92 5.66 -52.32
C LEU A 8 -4.20 5.88 -51.49
N ARG A 9 -5.32 6.25 -52.11
CA ARG A 9 -6.62 6.53 -51.46
C ARG A 9 -7.36 5.28 -50.97
N HIS A 10 -7.06 4.08 -51.47
CA HIS A 10 -7.72 2.86 -51.00
C HIS A 10 -7.07 2.26 -49.73
N TRP A 11 -5.77 2.44 -49.53
CA TRP A 11 -5.06 1.97 -48.34
C TRP A 11 -5.37 2.80 -47.08
N LEU A 12 -5.61 4.12 -47.24
CA LEU A 12 -5.91 5.02 -46.12
C LEU A 12 -7.32 4.86 -45.53
N LYS A 13 -8.25 4.16 -46.21
CA LYS A 13 -9.61 3.91 -45.68
C LYS A 13 -9.71 2.65 -44.83
N LEU A 14 -8.85 1.66 -45.04
CA LEU A 14 -8.83 0.43 -44.25
C LEU A 14 -7.98 0.55 -42.97
N CYS A 15 -6.95 1.41 -42.95
CA CYS A 15 -6.18 1.69 -41.73
C CYS A 15 -6.90 2.61 -40.73
N ASN A 16 -7.76 3.54 -41.19
CA ASN A 16 -8.44 4.47 -40.29
C ASN A 16 -9.62 3.83 -39.52
N PHE A 17 -10.26 2.79 -40.04
CA PHE A 17 -11.40 2.17 -39.35
C PHE A 17 -10.97 1.23 -38.20
N ARG A 18 -9.78 0.61 -38.29
CA ARG A 18 -9.22 -0.23 -37.21
C ARG A 18 -8.60 0.58 -36.07
N ILE A 19 -8.00 1.73 -36.37
CA ILE A 19 -7.43 2.62 -35.34
C ILE A 19 -8.55 3.33 -34.55
N PHE A 20 -9.67 3.68 -35.18
CA PHE A 20 -10.80 4.25 -34.46
C PHE A 20 -11.49 3.25 -33.53
N ILE A 21 -11.61 1.96 -33.88
CA ILE A 21 -12.20 0.95 -32.98
C ILE A 21 -11.29 0.66 -31.77
N ILE A 22 -9.96 0.67 -31.95
CA ILE A 22 -9.01 0.50 -30.83
C ILE A 22 -9.03 1.73 -29.91
N ILE A 23 -9.10 2.95 -30.47
CA ILE A 23 -9.18 4.20 -29.68
C ILE A 23 -10.54 4.33 -28.96
N TYR A 24 -11.64 3.91 -29.59
CA TYR A 24 -12.98 3.96 -28.98
C TYR A 24 -13.20 2.87 -27.92
N LEU A 25 -12.57 1.69 -28.04
CA LEU A 25 -12.57 0.67 -26.98
C LEU A 25 -11.66 1.06 -25.80
N SER A 26 -10.58 1.82 -26.02
CA SER A 26 -9.75 2.35 -24.94
C SER A 26 -10.30 3.62 -24.25
N LEU A 27 -11.28 4.30 -24.84
CA LEU A 27 -11.86 5.54 -24.27
C LEU A 27 -13.12 5.33 -23.43
N VAL A 28 -13.68 4.11 -23.36
CA VAL A 28 -14.92 3.82 -22.60
C VAL A 28 -14.65 2.98 -21.34
N TRP A 29 -13.42 2.53 -21.11
CA TRP A 29 -13.00 1.98 -19.81
C TRP A 29 -12.08 2.98 -19.11
N HIS A 30 -12.68 4.00 -18.51
CA HIS A 30 -12.05 4.57 -17.33
C HIS A 30 -12.21 3.51 -16.23
N PRO A 31 -11.14 2.98 -15.62
CA PRO A 31 -11.29 2.18 -14.41
C PRO A 31 -12.02 3.07 -13.40
N ARG A 32 -13.29 2.75 -13.15
CA ARG A 32 -14.02 3.34 -12.05
C ARG A 32 -13.34 2.84 -10.79
N GLU A 33 -13.10 3.78 -9.91
CA GLU A 33 -12.45 3.71 -8.61
C GLU A 33 -12.84 2.45 -7.80
N VAL A 34 -11.90 1.95 -6.98
CA VAL A 34 -11.89 0.54 -6.53
C VAL A 34 -11.40 0.57 -5.02
N TRP A 35 -12.22 0.21 -3.97
CA TRP A 35 -11.89 0.08 -2.48
C TRP A 35 -12.60 -1.10 -1.64
N ALA A 36 -11.95 -1.90 -0.71
CA ALA A 36 -11.71 -3.42 -0.65
C ALA A 36 -12.49 -4.49 0.14
N TRP A 37 -11.93 -5.71 0.19
CA TRP A 37 -12.24 -6.71 1.22
C TRP A 37 -11.58 -6.33 2.55
N LYS A 38 -12.15 -6.78 3.68
CA LYS A 38 -11.44 -6.70 4.98
C LYS A 38 -10.10 -7.48 4.92
N PRO A 39 -9.03 -7.09 5.64
CA PRO A 39 -7.76 -7.81 5.66
C PRO A 39 -7.86 -9.32 5.93
N THR A 40 -8.76 -9.74 6.83
CA THR A 40 -8.99 -11.17 7.10
C THR A 40 -9.56 -11.90 5.88
N THR A 41 -10.48 -11.27 5.14
CA THR A 41 -11.04 -11.79 3.90
C THR A 41 -9.99 -11.84 2.79
N HIS A 42 -9.12 -10.83 2.65
CA HIS A 42 -7.98 -10.92 1.73
C HIS A 42 -7.11 -12.15 1.99
N VAL A 43 -6.73 -12.38 3.26
CA VAL A 43 -5.90 -13.54 3.62
C VAL A 43 -6.65 -14.85 3.40
N TYR A 44 -7.96 -14.91 3.68
CA TYR A 44 -8.78 -16.08 3.41
C TYR A 44 -8.82 -16.46 1.94
N LEU A 45 -9.04 -15.48 1.05
CA LEU A 45 -9.07 -15.71 -0.39
C LEU A 45 -7.68 -16.03 -0.94
N GLY A 46 -6.66 -15.28 -0.52
CA GLY A 46 -5.26 -15.52 -0.90
C GLY A 46 -4.74 -16.89 -0.42
N LYS A 47 -5.24 -17.39 0.72
CA LYS A 47 -4.92 -18.73 1.23
C LYS A 47 -5.44 -19.83 0.31
N GLN A 48 -6.57 -19.65 -0.38
CA GLN A 48 -7.05 -20.65 -1.34
C GLN A 48 -6.04 -20.88 -2.48
N ALA A 49 -5.41 -19.80 -2.97
CA ALA A 49 -4.33 -19.90 -3.96
C ALA A 49 -3.05 -20.51 -3.37
N LEU A 50 -2.72 -20.17 -2.12
CA LEU A 50 -1.58 -20.75 -1.41
C LEU A 50 -1.73 -22.26 -1.22
N ASP A 51 -2.88 -22.71 -0.71
CA ASP A 51 -3.12 -24.11 -0.40
C ASP A 51 -3.08 -24.97 -1.67
N ASP A 52 -3.71 -24.52 -2.75
CA ASP A 52 -3.67 -25.16 -4.07
C ASP A 52 -2.22 -25.28 -4.57
N ALA A 53 -1.46 -24.18 -4.53
CA ALA A 53 -0.04 -24.16 -4.89
C ALA A 53 0.83 -25.11 -4.06
N LEU A 54 0.55 -25.23 -2.75
CA LEU A 54 1.35 -26.03 -1.84
C LEU A 54 1.02 -27.53 -1.91
N ASP A 55 -0.17 -27.91 -2.38
CA ASP A 55 -0.63 -29.30 -2.45
C ASP A 55 0.25 -30.14 -3.40
N ASP A 56 0.27 -29.81 -4.69
CA ASP A 56 1.06 -30.56 -5.69
C ASP A 56 2.05 -29.69 -6.49
N GLY A 57 2.17 -28.40 -6.17
CA GLY A 57 3.00 -27.45 -6.91
C GLY A 57 2.29 -26.81 -8.11
N LYS A 58 0.98 -27.01 -8.27
CA LYS A 58 0.17 -26.41 -9.33
C LYS A 58 -0.96 -25.56 -8.77
N VAL A 59 -1.64 -24.87 -9.66
CA VAL A 59 -2.93 -24.23 -9.37
C VAL A 59 -3.97 -24.70 -10.38
N THR A 60 -5.19 -24.91 -9.89
CA THR A 60 -6.34 -25.34 -10.69
C THR A 60 -7.24 -24.15 -10.97
N ILE A 61 -7.53 -23.89 -12.25
CA ILE A 61 -8.47 -22.86 -12.67
C ILE A 61 -9.75 -23.53 -13.16
N SER A 62 -10.88 -23.20 -12.54
CA SER A 62 -12.19 -23.79 -12.86
C SER A 62 -13.01 -22.90 -13.78
N ARG A 63 -13.98 -23.50 -14.49
CA ARG A 63 -15.08 -22.80 -15.16
C ARG A 63 -16.24 -22.69 -14.18
N VAL A 64 -16.79 -21.49 -14.03
CA VAL A 64 -17.86 -21.20 -13.08
C VAL A 64 -19.05 -20.62 -13.83
N ASP A 65 -20.22 -21.18 -13.55
CA ASP A 65 -21.52 -20.61 -13.85
C ASP A 65 -21.96 -19.79 -12.63
N TYR A 66 -21.80 -18.47 -12.72
CA TYR A 66 -22.16 -17.57 -11.61
C TYR A 66 -23.66 -17.34 -11.48
N GLU A 67 -24.44 -17.54 -12.55
CA GLU A 67 -25.89 -17.39 -12.48
C GLU A 67 -26.48 -18.47 -11.57
N ASN A 68 -25.99 -19.70 -11.74
CA ASN A 68 -26.43 -20.85 -10.94
C ASN A 68 -25.54 -21.15 -9.73
N GLY A 69 -24.41 -20.43 -9.59
CA GLY A 69 -23.46 -20.61 -8.49
C GLY A 69 -22.81 -22.00 -8.50
N GLN A 70 -22.34 -22.47 -9.65
CA GLN A 70 -21.78 -23.81 -9.81
C GLN A 70 -20.44 -23.82 -10.54
N ILE A 71 -19.53 -24.67 -10.07
CA ILE A 71 -18.35 -25.05 -10.87
C ILE A 71 -18.81 -26.07 -11.92
N ILE A 72 -18.68 -25.71 -13.19
CA ILE A 72 -19.18 -26.52 -14.32
C ILE A 72 -18.06 -27.30 -15.05
N GLY A 73 -16.81 -27.11 -14.64
CA GLY A 73 -15.67 -27.86 -15.16
C GLY A 73 -14.33 -27.21 -14.80
N GLU A 74 -13.26 -27.75 -15.36
CA GLU A 74 -11.91 -27.19 -15.25
C GLU A 74 -11.51 -26.49 -16.55
N VAL A 75 -10.83 -25.36 -16.44
CA VAL A 75 -10.05 -24.81 -17.55
C VAL A 75 -8.76 -25.61 -17.67
N GLY A 76 -8.07 -25.84 -16.55
CA GLY A 76 -6.88 -26.67 -16.49
C GLY A 76 -6.08 -26.51 -15.20
N THR A 77 -4.97 -27.25 -15.12
CA THR A 77 -3.99 -27.20 -14.02
C THR A 77 -2.64 -26.66 -14.52
N TYR A 78 -2.07 -25.70 -13.81
CA TYR A 78 -0.93 -24.91 -14.26
C TYR A 78 0.20 -24.93 -13.24
N GLN A 79 1.44 -25.08 -13.71
CA GLN A 79 2.60 -25.17 -12.81
C GLN A 79 2.89 -23.83 -12.15
N VAL A 80 3.06 -23.85 -10.82
CA VAL A 80 3.53 -22.67 -10.09
C VAL A 80 5.00 -22.41 -10.47
N ASP A 81 5.37 -21.14 -10.58
CA ASP A 81 6.77 -20.77 -10.77
C ASP A 81 7.63 -21.38 -9.65
N SER A 82 8.62 -22.19 -10.02
CA SER A 82 9.43 -22.95 -9.06
C SER A 82 10.11 -22.08 -7.99
N SER A 83 10.50 -20.84 -8.34
CA SER A 83 11.15 -19.91 -7.42
C SER A 83 10.15 -19.29 -6.43
N ILE A 84 8.89 -19.12 -6.84
CA ILE A 84 7.78 -18.73 -5.97
C ILE A 84 7.37 -19.91 -5.09
N LEU A 85 7.16 -21.09 -5.66
CA LEU A 85 6.75 -22.28 -4.91
C LEU A 85 7.73 -22.61 -3.77
N ALA A 86 9.04 -22.57 -4.05
CA ALA A 86 10.06 -22.76 -3.03
C ALA A 86 10.01 -21.69 -1.93
N ALA A 87 9.73 -20.44 -2.29
CA ALA A 87 9.62 -19.33 -1.35
C ALA A 87 8.34 -19.42 -0.50
N LEU A 88 7.20 -19.81 -1.08
CA LEU A 88 5.94 -20.04 -0.37
C LEU A 88 6.07 -21.16 0.67
N ARG A 89 6.70 -22.29 0.31
CA ARG A 89 6.94 -23.42 1.21
C ARG A 89 7.75 -23.05 2.45
N SER A 90 8.66 -22.09 2.33
CA SER A 90 9.61 -21.72 3.38
C SER A 90 9.20 -20.47 4.17
N HIS A 91 8.30 -19.64 3.63
CA HIS A 91 7.99 -18.29 4.17
C HIS A 91 6.49 -17.96 4.11
N ALA A 92 5.60 -18.93 4.32
CA ALA A 92 4.15 -18.69 4.33
C ALA A 92 3.70 -17.56 5.28
N PRO A 93 4.29 -17.33 6.47
CA PRO A 93 3.94 -16.18 7.31
C PRO A 93 4.21 -14.82 6.65
N GLN A 94 5.27 -14.71 5.83
CA GLN A 94 5.57 -13.51 5.05
C GLN A 94 4.58 -13.31 3.91
N TYR A 95 4.02 -14.39 3.35
CA TYR A 95 2.97 -14.31 2.32
C TYR A 95 1.72 -13.69 2.92
N ARG A 96 1.29 -14.17 4.09
CA ARG A 96 0.14 -13.62 4.81
C ARG A 96 0.36 -12.18 5.23
N ALA A 97 1.57 -11.85 5.71
CA ALA A 97 1.95 -10.46 5.95
C ALA A 97 1.82 -9.64 4.67
N GLY A 98 2.35 -10.11 3.55
CA GLY A 98 2.19 -9.47 2.24
C GLY A 98 0.73 -9.21 1.87
N ILE A 99 -0.16 -10.20 2.08
CA ILE A 99 -1.60 -10.08 1.77
C ILE A 99 -2.31 -9.04 2.64
N LEU A 100 -1.77 -8.69 3.82
CA LEU A 100 -2.30 -7.53 4.56
C LEU A 100 -2.06 -6.22 3.81
N GLY A 101 -1.11 -6.17 2.88
CA GLY A 101 -1.04 -5.14 1.85
C GLY A 101 -0.92 -3.72 2.38
N PRO A 102 -1.46 -2.73 1.65
CA PRO A 102 -1.55 -1.35 2.11
C PRO A 102 -2.43 -1.16 3.35
N ASP A 103 -3.33 -2.10 3.69
CA ASP A 103 -4.03 -2.10 4.98
C ASP A 103 -3.09 -2.28 6.19
N ALA A 104 -1.83 -2.68 5.97
CA ALA A 104 -0.83 -2.82 7.01
C ALA A 104 0.52 -2.16 6.71
N TYR A 105 0.89 -1.90 5.45
CA TYR A 105 2.23 -1.38 5.12
C TYR A 105 2.20 -0.29 4.03
N PRO A 106 2.96 0.82 4.21
CA PRO A 106 3.86 1.08 5.34
C PRO A 106 3.11 1.34 6.64
N ASP A 107 1.86 1.79 6.53
CA ASP A 107 0.88 1.91 7.60
C ASP A 107 -0.53 2.08 7.05
N ILE A 108 -1.54 1.82 7.89
CA ILE A 108 -2.96 1.91 7.55
C ILE A 108 -3.28 3.26 6.92
N LEU A 109 -2.72 4.34 7.47
CA LEU A 109 -3.04 5.70 7.03
C LEU A 109 -2.49 5.99 5.64
N THR A 110 -1.22 5.67 5.40
CA THR A 110 -0.59 5.80 4.09
C THR A 110 -1.25 4.86 3.07
N GLY A 111 -1.63 3.65 3.47
CA GLY A 111 -2.39 2.73 2.63
C GLY A 111 -3.69 3.34 2.13
N GLN A 112 -4.54 3.80 3.06
CA GLN A 112 -5.85 4.37 2.74
C GLN A 112 -5.78 5.74 2.05
N GLN A 113 -4.75 6.55 2.29
CA GLN A 113 -4.70 7.92 1.74
C GLN A 113 -3.81 8.07 0.51
N VAL A 114 -2.87 7.15 0.26
CA VAL A 114 -1.84 7.31 -0.77
C VAL A 114 -1.76 6.13 -1.73
N ILE A 115 -1.93 4.90 -1.24
CA ILE A 115 -1.70 3.69 -2.06
C ILE A 115 -2.98 3.22 -2.75
N HIS A 116 -4.07 3.08 -2.00
CA HIS A 116 -5.36 2.68 -2.55
C HIS A 116 -6.02 3.72 -3.47
N PRO A 117 -5.95 5.05 -3.20
CA PRO A 117 -6.63 6.01 -4.06
C PRO A 117 -6.06 6.09 -5.46
N SER A 118 -6.94 6.46 -6.38
CA SER A 118 -6.61 6.60 -7.79
C SER A 118 -5.58 7.70 -8.01
N SER A 119 -4.93 7.66 -9.18
CA SER A 119 -4.02 8.71 -9.62
C SER A 119 -4.68 10.09 -9.68
N SER A 120 -6.00 10.16 -9.92
CA SER A 120 -6.75 11.42 -9.93
C SER A 120 -6.94 12.02 -8.53
N GLU A 121 -7.00 11.18 -7.49
CA GLU A 121 -7.22 11.61 -6.11
C GLU A 121 -5.92 12.02 -5.42
N THR A 122 -4.85 11.25 -5.64
CA THR A 122 -3.52 11.53 -5.06
C THR A 122 -2.65 12.43 -5.94
N GLY A 123 -2.99 12.52 -7.23
CA GLY A 123 -2.12 13.05 -8.27
C GLY A 123 -0.97 12.11 -8.66
N ILE A 124 -0.74 10.99 -7.96
CA ILE A 124 0.41 10.09 -8.19
C ILE A 124 0.21 9.35 -9.51
N ALA A 125 1.13 9.53 -10.46
CA ALA A 125 1.04 8.90 -11.76
C ALA A 125 1.06 7.37 -11.61
N GLY A 126 0.06 6.69 -12.17
CA GLY A 126 -0.09 5.23 -12.08
C GLY A 126 -0.79 4.71 -10.81
N GLY A 127 -1.05 5.56 -9.80
CA GLY A 127 -1.77 5.16 -8.57
C GLY A 127 -1.17 3.91 -7.91
N SER A 128 -2.02 2.97 -7.50
CA SER A 128 -1.60 1.70 -6.88
C SER A 128 -0.66 0.88 -7.78
N ASP A 129 -0.83 0.89 -9.11
CA ASP A 129 0.04 0.14 -10.03
C ASP A 129 1.50 0.61 -9.98
N ALA A 130 1.74 1.90 -9.72
CA ALA A 130 3.09 2.42 -9.53
C ALA A 130 3.77 1.83 -8.28
N TRP A 131 3.02 1.64 -7.19
CA TRP A 131 3.49 0.99 -5.97
C TRP A 131 3.79 -0.49 -6.19
N LEU A 132 2.84 -1.23 -6.78
CA LEU A 132 3.05 -2.64 -7.12
C LEU A 132 4.26 -2.80 -8.05
N THR A 133 4.40 -1.87 -9.00
CA THR A 133 5.52 -1.85 -9.93
C THR A 133 6.86 -1.64 -9.28
N TYR A 134 6.92 -0.67 -8.40
CA TYR A 134 8.10 -0.42 -7.61
C TYR A 134 8.47 -1.64 -6.75
N LEU A 135 7.53 -2.16 -5.94
CA LEU A 135 7.80 -3.25 -5.01
C LEU A 135 8.24 -4.54 -5.72
N TRP A 136 7.58 -4.91 -6.82
CA TRP A 136 7.97 -6.07 -7.62
C TRP A 136 9.42 -5.96 -8.12
N ASN A 137 9.79 -4.80 -8.67
CA ASN A 137 11.13 -4.58 -9.18
C ASN A 137 12.18 -4.61 -8.07
N ARG A 138 11.89 -3.99 -6.92
CA ARG A 138 12.80 -4.00 -5.76
C ARG A 138 12.95 -5.39 -5.15
N ALA A 139 11.88 -6.19 -5.13
CA ALA A 139 11.94 -7.57 -4.67
C ALA A 139 12.83 -8.44 -5.57
N ASN A 140 12.79 -8.23 -6.88
CA ASN A 140 13.67 -8.93 -7.83
C ASN A 140 15.15 -8.56 -7.66
N VAL A 141 15.45 -7.30 -7.30
CA VAL A 141 16.82 -6.88 -6.98
C VAL A 141 17.31 -7.48 -5.66
N THR A 142 16.46 -7.46 -4.63
CA THR A 142 16.79 -7.98 -3.29
C THR A 142 16.93 -9.50 -3.28
N ASN A 143 16.08 -10.18 -4.04
CA ASN A 143 16.16 -11.59 -4.40
C ASN A 143 16.27 -12.58 -3.21
N THR A 144 15.63 -12.29 -2.07
CA THR A 144 15.49 -13.25 -0.96
C THR A 144 14.12 -13.93 -1.02
N ALA A 145 14.03 -15.15 -0.48
CA ALA A 145 12.77 -15.90 -0.45
C ALA A 145 11.69 -15.17 0.39
N ALA A 146 12.05 -14.66 1.57
CA ALA A 146 11.16 -13.89 2.43
C ALA A 146 10.56 -12.67 1.71
N VAL A 147 11.41 -11.86 1.06
CA VAL A 147 10.97 -10.66 0.33
C VAL A 147 10.11 -11.03 -0.87
N ARG A 148 10.51 -12.04 -1.66
CA ARG A 148 9.70 -12.51 -2.78
C ARG A 148 8.32 -12.94 -2.32
N THR A 149 8.24 -13.71 -1.24
CA THR A 149 6.98 -14.21 -0.70
C THR A 149 6.10 -13.08 -0.15
N PHE A 150 6.68 -12.10 0.54
CA PHE A 150 5.98 -10.89 0.98
C PHE A 150 5.43 -10.10 -0.21
N THR A 151 6.23 -9.83 -1.23
CA THR A 151 5.81 -9.05 -2.40
C THR A 151 4.74 -9.78 -3.23
N VAL A 152 4.84 -11.11 -3.36
CA VAL A 152 3.78 -11.93 -3.99
C VAL A 152 2.49 -11.84 -3.19
N GLY A 153 2.55 -11.86 -1.85
CA GLY A 153 1.38 -11.60 -1.00
C GLY A 153 0.82 -10.20 -1.19
N TYR A 154 1.66 -9.18 -1.34
CA TYR A 154 1.24 -7.79 -1.56
C TYR A 154 0.52 -7.63 -2.91
N LEU A 155 0.96 -8.34 -3.95
CA LEU A 155 0.22 -8.41 -5.22
C LEU A 155 -1.11 -9.16 -5.07
N THR A 156 -1.16 -10.22 -4.25
CA THR A 156 -2.40 -10.93 -3.92
C THR A 156 -3.41 -10.02 -3.20
N HIS A 157 -2.94 -9.10 -2.35
CA HIS A 157 -3.80 -8.05 -1.79
C HIS A 157 -4.45 -7.23 -2.91
N ALA A 158 -3.63 -6.67 -3.80
CA ALA A 158 -4.11 -5.86 -4.93
C ALA A 158 -5.07 -6.63 -5.87
N ALA A 159 -4.87 -7.94 -6.02
CA ALA A 159 -5.81 -8.80 -6.73
C ALA A 159 -7.18 -8.87 -6.01
N GLY A 160 -7.18 -8.95 -4.68
CA GLY A 160 -8.39 -8.89 -3.88
C GLY A 160 -9.10 -7.55 -3.98
N ASP A 161 -8.32 -6.49 -3.92
CA ASP A 161 -8.76 -5.11 -4.11
C ASP A 161 -9.53 -5.00 -5.41
N MET A 162 -8.90 -5.24 -6.56
CA MET A 162 -9.51 -5.11 -7.89
C MET A 162 -10.97 -5.60 -8.00
N TYR A 163 -11.30 -6.74 -7.38
CA TYR A 163 -12.63 -7.33 -7.44
C TYR A 163 -13.51 -7.02 -6.23
N GLY A 164 -12.97 -7.11 -5.02
CA GLY A 164 -13.70 -6.81 -3.78
C GLY A 164 -14.23 -5.39 -3.80
N HIS A 165 -13.39 -4.49 -4.28
CA HIS A 165 -13.74 -3.12 -4.54
C HIS A 165 -14.97 -2.89 -5.40
N THR A 166 -15.03 -3.54 -6.56
CA THR A 166 -16.17 -3.43 -7.49
C THR A 166 -17.44 -3.91 -6.80
N PHE A 167 -17.34 -4.97 -6.00
CA PHE A 167 -18.45 -5.54 -5.26
C PHE A 167 -18.91 -4.65 -4.11
N VAL A 168 -18.01 -4.14 -3.28
CA VAL A 168 -18.37 -3.29 -2.13
C VAL A 168 -18.90 -1.93 -2.60
N ASN A 169 -18.29 -1.33 -3.64
CA ASN A 169 -18.72 -0.06 -4.23
C ASN A 169 -20.16 -0.10 -4.76
N HIS A 170 -20.63 -1.28 -5.20
CA HIS A 170 -22.03 -1.46 -5.59
C HIS A 170 -23.00 -1.12 -4.45
N PHE A 171 -22.68 -1.52 -3.22
CA PHE A 171 -23.52 -1.30 -2.04
C PHE A 171 -23.25 0.04 -1.34
N SER A 172 -21.99 0.48 -1.31
CA SER A 172 -21.60 1.74 -0.65
C SER A 172 -21.87 2.99 -1.50
N GLY A 173 -22.16 2.82 -2.79
CA GLY A 173 -22.49 3.90 -3.71
C GLY A 173 -21.28 4.60 -4.32
N GLY A 174 -20.09 4.01 -4.17
CA GLY A 174 -18.84 4.53 -4.69
C GLY A 174 -17.66 4.21 -3.77
N SER A 175 -16.50 4.72 -4.16
CA SER A 175 -15.25 4.57 -3.43
C SER A 175 -15.32 4.94 -1.97
N PHE A 176 -14.47 4.30 -1.18
CA PHE A 176 -14.31 4.61 0.23
C PHE A 176 -14.02 6.10 0.40
N ALA A 177 -14.90 6.80 1.10
CA ALA A 177 -14.79 8.23 1.29
C ALA A 177 -15.18 8.61 2.71
N ILE A 178 -14.35 9.46 3.31
CA ILE A 178 -14.58 10.03 4.65
C ILE A 178 -14.89 11.53 4.57
N THR A 179 -14.60 12.15 3.42
CA THR A 179 -14.87 13.56 3.12
C THR A 179 -16.01 13.70 2.09
N PRO A 180 -16.67 14.86 2.01
CA PRO A 180 -17.68 15.15 0.99
C PRO A 180 -17.15 14.94 -0.45
N PRO A 181 -18.01 14.60 -1.43
CA PRO A 181 -19.47 14.59 -1.34
C PRO A 181 -20.09 13.30 -0.76
N ALA A 182 -19.34 12.20 -0.68
CA ALA A 182 -19.84 10.93 -0.16
C ALA A 182 -19.87 10.90 1.38
N GLY A 183 -18.83 11.42 2.04
CA GLY A 183 -18.77 11.62 3.49
C GLY A 183 -18.75 10.31 4.31
N PRO A 184 -18.73 10.41 5.64
CA PRO A 184 -18.51 9.27 6.55
C PRO A 184 -19.55 8.14 6.44
N ALA A 185 -20.74 8.41 5.88
CA ALA A 185 -21.74 7.38 5.63
C ALA A 185 -21.28 6.31 4.63
N ASN A 186 -20.49 6.70 3.61
CA ASN A 186 -19.93 5.76 2.67
C ASN A 186 -18.89 4.83 3.34
N ALA A 187 -18.00 5.39 4.16
CA ALA A 187 -17.04 4.61 4.95
C ALA A 187 -17.71 3.57 5.86
N VAL A 188 -18.83 3.95 6.50
CA VAL A 188 -19.64 3.02 7.32
C VAL A 188 -20.20 1.88 6.48
N LYS A 189 -20.73 2.15 5.28
CA LYS A 189 -21.25 1.12 4.37
C LYS A 189 -20.17 0.11 3.98
N HIS A 190 -18.98 0.58 3.59
CA HIS A 190 -17.83 -0.28 3.30
C HIS A 190 -17.53 -1.24 4.45
N ILE A 191 -17.30 -0.68 5.65
CA ILE A 191 -16.96 -1.46 6.85
C ILE A 191 -18.04 -2.49 7.22
N VAL A 192 -19.32 -2.13 7.07
CA VAL A 192 -20.44 -3.02 7.38
C VAL A 192 -20.58 -4.14 6.36
N VAL A 193 -20.44 -3.86 5.05
CA VAL A 193 -20.48 -4.88 4.00
C VAL A 193 -19.33 -5.87 4.16
N GLU A 194 -18.11 -5.35 4.27
CA GLU A 194 -16.92 -6.17 4.45
C GLU A 194 -16.96 -6.98 5.75
N GLY A 195 -17.42 -6.36 6.84
CA GLY A 195 -17.58 -7.01 8.15
C GLY A 195 -18.60 -8.14 8.13
N SER A 196 -19.71 -7.97 7.39
CA SER A 196 -20.71 -9.02 7.22
C SER A 196 -20.16 -10.22 6.45
N ILE A 197 -19.38 -10.00 5.38
CA ILE A 197 -18.72 -11.09 4.64
C ILE A 197 -17.71 -11.80 5.53
N ASP A 198 -16.87 -11.04 6.26
CA ASP A 198 -15.91 -11.59 7.20
C ASP A 198 -16.61 -12.54 8.18
N LYS A 199 -17.71 -12.13 8.83
CA LYS A 199 -18.47 -12.99 9.77
C LYS A 199 -18.91 -14.33 9.20
N ARG A 200 -19.05 -14.46 7.87
CA ARG A 200 -19.48 -15.68 7.20
C ARG A 200 -18.34 -16.58 6.72
N LEU A 201 -17.08 -16.17 6.87
CA LEU A 201 -15.93 -17.02 6.52
C LEU A 201 -15.96 -18.36 7.28
N ASP A 202 -15.51 -19.43 6.63
CA ASP A 202 -15.43 -20.77 7.24
C ASP A 202 -14.43 -20.77 8.40
N THR A 203 -14.95 -20.81 9.62
CA THR A 203 -14.15 -20.74 10.84
C THR A 203 -13.20 -21.92 11.01
N ARG A 204 -13.43 -23.05 10.32
CA ARG A 204 -12.50 -24.20 10.33
C ARG A 204 -11.19 -23.89 9.61
N ALA A 205 -11.21 -22.95 8.66
CA ALA A 205 -10.02 -22.51 7.94
C ALA A 205 -9.26 -21.37 8.66
N LEU A 206 -9.84 -20.82 9.74
CA LEU A 206 -9.29 -19.70 10.52
C LEU A 206 -8.57 -20.18 11.78
N ASP A 207 -7.63 -21.13 11.61
CA ASP A 207 -6.86 -21.69 12.73
C ASP A 207 -5.72 -20.75 13.21
N ALA A 208 -4.93 -21.19 14.19
CA ALA A 208 -3.81 -20.39 14.69
C ALA A 208 -2.74 -20.10 13.61
N ASN A 209 -2.58 -20.98 12.62
CA ASN A 209 -1.64 -20.79 11.53
C ASN A 209 -2.17 -19.77 10.51
N PHE A 210 -3.49 -19.68 10.31
CA PHE A 210 -4.12 -18.64 9.52
C PHE A 210 -3.69 -17.25 9.98
N PHE A 211 -3.78 -16.97 11.29
CA PHE A 211 -3.41 -15.67 11.86
C PHE A 211 -1.89 -15.45 12.03
N ASN A 212 -1.06 -16.41 11.59
CA ASN A 212 0.39 -16.28 11.64
C ASN A 212 0.91 -15.49 10.44
N ALA A 213 0.94 -14.16 10.60
CA ALA A 213 1.64 -13.23 9.72
C ALA A 213 2.94 -12.74 10.39
N SER A 214 4.05 -12.70 9.64
CA SER A 214 5.34 -12.21 10.13
C SER A 214 6.06 -11.36 9.10
N ILE A 215 6.72 -10.31 9.57
CA ILE A 215 7.63 -9.46 8.78
C ILE A 215 9.11 -9.79 9.01
N ASP A 216 9.43 -10.89 9.67
CA ASP A 216 10.82 -11.31 9.85
C ASP A 216 11.46 -11.61 8.49
N GLY A 217 12.69 -11.11 8.29
CA GLY A 217 13.38 -11.17 7.00
C GLY A 217 12.87 -10.19 5.94
N VAL A 218 11.86 -9.37 6.23
CA VAL A 218 11.33 -8.33 5.31
C VAL A 218 11.22 -6.93 5.91
N LYS A 219 11.45 -6.74 7.22
CA LYS A 219 11.46 -5.42 7.89
C LYS A 219 12.26 -4.35 7.15
N ASP A 220 13.52 -4.65 6.81
CA ASP A 220 14.39 -3.71 6.10
C ASP A 220 13.90 -3.41 4.68
N PHE A 221 13.28 -4.39 4.03
CA PHE A 221 12.69 -4.19 2.71
C PHE A 221 11.51 -3.22 2.78
N ILE A 222 10.62 -3.38 3.77
CA ILE A 222 9.49 -2.45 4.01
C ILE A 222 10.04 -1.05 4.32
N TYR A 223 11.01 -0.94 5.24
CA TYR A 223 11.63 0.35 5.57
C TYR A 223 12.20 1.06 4.33
N GLN A 224 13.08 0.40 3.59
CA GLN A 224 13.76 1.01 2.45
C GLN A 224 12.84 1.32 1.26
N ASN A 225 11.77 0.56 1.07
CA ASN A 225 10.95 0.63 -0.14
C ASN A 225 9.51 1.08 0.11
N MET A 226 9.16 1.46 1.34
CA MET A 226 7.82 1.99 1.64
C MET A 226 7.84 3.16 2.63
N ILE A 227 8.95 3.38 3.35
CA ILE A 227 9.00 4.35 4.47
C ILE A 227 10.07 5.42 4.24
N ASP A 228 11.28 5.00 3.89
CA ASP A 228 12.48 5.84 3.81
C ASP A 228 12.52 6.68 2.51
N ALA A 229 11.67 7.71 2.45
CA ALA A 229 11.54 8.62 1.31
C ALA A 229 12.64 9.70 1.32
N ARG A 230 13.91 9.27 1.26
CA ARG A 230 15.04 10.21 1.19
C ARG A 230 15.00 11.00 -0.13
N PRO A 231 15.57 12.22 -0.15
CA PRO A 231 15.70 13.00 -1.39
C PRO A 231 16.27 12.16 -2.53
N GLU A 232 15.75 12.39 -3.73
CA GLU A 232 16.17 11.72 -4.97
C GLU A 232 15.85 10.21 -5.06
N THR A 233 15.21 9.64 -4.04
CA THR A 233 14.65 8.29 -4.15
C THR A 233 13.34 8.32 -4.94
N PHE A 234 12.99 7.20 -5.58
CA PHE A 234 11.70 7.04 -6.25
C PHE A 234 10.51 7.22 -5.29
N LEU A 235 10.70 6.88 -4.01
CA LEU A 235 9.71 7.15 -2.98
C LEU A 235 9.48 8.66 -2.82
N ASP A 236 10.53 9.47 -2.68
CA ASP A 236 10.38 10.92 -2.51
C ASP A 236 9.81 11.61 -3.76
N SER A 237 10.26 11.24 -4.95
CA SER A 237 9.88 11.96 -6.18
C SER A 237 8.53 11.53 -6.75
N GLU A 238 8.15 10.26 -6.62
CA GLU A 238 6.96 9.71 -7.28
C GLU A 238 5.87 9.24 -6.31
N LEU A 239 6.21 8.38 -5.35
CA LEU A 239 5.21 7.62 -4.57
C LEU A 239 4.77 8.31 -3.28
N LEU A 240 5.65 9.09 -2.65
CA LEU A 240 5.44 9.87 -1.43
C LEU A 240 5.89 11.33 -1.69
N ARG A 241 5.45 11.86 -2.82
CA ARG A 241 5.75 13.21 -3.29
C ARG A 241 5.16 14.29 -2.37
N ALA A 242 5.94 15.34 -2.11
CA ALA A 242 5.46 16.55 -1.45
C ALA A 242 4.25 17.17 -2.18
N GLY A 243 3.17 17.46 -1.46
CA GLY A 243 1.95 18.02 -2.04
C GLY A 243 1.13 17.03 -2.88
N GLY A 244 1.48 15.74 -2.86
CA GLY A 244 0.58 14.68 -3.33
C GLY A 244 -0.60 14.53 -2.38
N GLY A 245 -1.79 14.29 -2.94
CA GLY A 245 -3.00 14.10 -2.14
C GLY A 245 -2.84 12.94 -1.15
N GLY A 246 -3.27 13.16 0.10
CA GLY A 246 -3.22 12.15 1.17
C GLY A 246 -1.85 11.94 1.84
N THR A 247 -0.81 12.66 1.42
CA THR A 247 0.53 12.52 2.03
C THR A 247 0.71 13.33 3.31
N ASP A 248 -0.21 14.27 3.60
CA ASP A 248 -0.09 15.26 4.68
C ASP A 248 -0.10 14.66 6.10
N PHE A 249 -0.62 13.45 6.25
CA PHE A 249 -0.63 12.72 7.54
C PHE A 249 0.25 11.47 7.53
N SER A 250 0.92 11.16 6.41
CA SER A 250 1.79 9.98 6.31
C SER A 250 3.04 10.18 7.15
N ILE A 251 3.19 9.38 8.21
CA ILE A 251 4.39 9.37 9.07
C ILE A 251 5.68 9.20 8.24
N PRO A 252 5.75 8.22 7.30
CA PRO A 252 6.86 8.13 6.34
C PRO A 252 7.21 9.45 5.66
N ARG A 253 6.22 10.14 5.09
CA ARG A 253 6.43 11.41 4.36
C ARG A 253 6.91 12.52 5.29
N ILE A 254 6.16 12.76 6.37
CA ILE A 254 6.39 13.85 7.32
C ILE A 254 7.83 13.82 7.82
N TYR A 255 8.26 12.67 8.34
CA TYR A 255 9.56 12.54 8.97
C TYR A 255 10.70 12.39 7.96
N SER A 256 10.46 11.80 6.78
CA SER A 256 11.48 11.81 5.73
C SER A 256 11.77 13.23 5.23
N THR A 257 10.75 14.09 5.16
CA THR A 257 10.90 15.51 4.79
C THR A 257 11.72 16.25 5.86
N LEU A 258 11.30 16.17 7.12
CA LEU A 258 12.00 16.82 8.23
C LEU A 258 13.47 16.36 8.32
N ARG A 259 13.72 15.05 8.18
CA ARG A 259 15.06 14.48 8.15
C ARG A 259 15.91 15.03 7.00
N ALA A 260 15.33 15.19 5.81
CA ALA A 260 16.01 15.79 4.68
C ALA A 260 16.39 17.25 4.94
N ASP A 261 15.50 18.00 5.58
CA ASP A 261 15.71 19.41 5.93
C ASP A 261 16.85 19.55 6.95
N LEU A 262 16.84 18.72 8.00
CA LEU A 262 17.93 18.64 8.97
C LEU A 262 19.26 18.30 8.30
N GLN A 263 19.26 17.32 7.38
CA GLN A 263 20.47 16.93 6.66
C GLN A 263 21.03 18.08 5.81
N ARG A 264 20.19 18.87 5.13
CA ARG A 264 20.65 20.02 4.35
C ARG A 264 21.35 21.07 5.21
N ASP A 265 20.83 21.34 6.41
CA ASP A 265 21.45 22.27 7.34
C ASP A 265 22.79 21.76 7.89
N ILE A 266 22.86 20.46 8.21
CA ILE A 266 24.08 19.79 8.63
C ILE A 266 25.15 19.88 7.53
N ASP A 267 24.76 19.55 6.29
CA ASP A 267 25.65 19.59 5.13
C ASP A 267 26.15 21.01 4.85
N ALA A 268 25.27 22.02 4.93
CA ALA A 268 25.64 23.42 4.76
C ALA A 268 26.68 23.87 5.78
N TYR A 269 26.53 23.47 7.05
CA TYR A 269 27.51 23.75 8.10
C TYR A 269 28.88 23.13 7.80
N TYR A 270 28.92 21.85 7.44
CA TYR A 270 30.20 21.18 7.16
C TYR A 270 30.83 21.68 5.85
N ALA A 271 30.03 22.01 4.85
CA ALA A 271 30.52 22.64 3.61
C ALA A 271 31.17 24.00 3.90
N LYS A 272 30.56 24.83 4.77
CA LYS A 272 31.12 26.12 5.19
C LYS A 272 32.39 25.95 6.01
N LYS A 273 32.42 24.99 6.93
CA LYS A 273 33.61 24.62 7.72
C LYS A 273 34.77 24.18 6.81
N ALA A 274 34.48 23.35 5.81
CA ALA A 274 35.46 22.91 4.81
C ALA A 274 35.93 24.06 3.90
N ASP A 275 35.05 25.02 3.59
CA ASP A 275 35.42 26.22 2.82
C ASP A 275 36.47 27.07 3.54
N TYR A 276 36.32 27.29 4.86
CA TYR A 276 37.34 27.95 5.65
C TYR A 276 38.69 27.23 5.57
N ASP A 277 38.70 25.90 5.66
CA ASP A 277 39.93 25.11 5.54
C ASP A 277 40.56 25.25 4.15
N ARG A 278 39.75 25.20 3.08
CA ARG A 278 40.23 25.41 1.71
C ARG A 278 40.85 26.80 1.54
N ARG A 279 40.16 27.85 1.98
CA ARG A 279 40.64 29.24 1.89
C ARG A 279 41.93 29.45 2.71
N ALA A 280 42.00 28.90 3.92
CA ALA A 280 43.18 28.98 4.78
C ALA A 280 44.40 28.24 4.19
N ASN A 281 44.17 27.14 3.47
CA ASN A 281 45.21 26.39 2.76
C ASN A 281 45.64 27.02 1.43
N ALA A 282 44.79 27.84 0.82
CA ALA A 282 45.11 28.56 -0.42
C ALA A 282 45.98 29.80 -0.18
N CYS A 283 46.06 30.33 1.05
CA CYS A 283 46.92 31.48 1.36
C CYS A 283 48.40 31.13 1.17
N LYS A 284 49.11 31.90 0.34
CA LYS A 284 50.56 31.76 0.13
C LYS A 284 51.33 32.49 1.24
N PRO A 285 52.52 32.02 1.65
CA PRO A 285 53.30 32.63 2.74
C PRO A 285 53.65 34.12 2.58
N LEU A 286 53.63 34.64 1.35
CA LEU A 286 53.97 36.04 1.01
C LEU A 286 52.78 36.83 0.44
N ASP A 287 51.57 36.26 0.46
CA ASP A 287 50.35 36.95 0.04
C ASP A 287 49.73 37.68 1.25
N PHE A 288 50.09 38.95 1.42
CA PHE A 288 49.60 39.79 2.52
C PHE A 288 48.10 40.13 2.41
N SER A 289 47.45 39.81 1.29
CA SER A 289 45.99 39.96 1.14
C SER A 289 45.20 38.77 1.70
N CYS A 290 45.86 37.65 2.00
CA CYS A 290 45.26 36.41 2.50
C CYS A 290 45.83 36.03 3.87
N SER A 291 45.09 36.33 4.96
CA SER A 291 45.52 35.96 6.31
C SER A 291 44.95 34.60 6.71
N ARG A 292 45.80 33.56 6.69
CA ARG A 292 45.46 32.22 7.18
C ARG A 292 44.94 32.25 8.62
N LEU A 293 45.59 33.05 9.49
CA LEU A 293 45.19 33.17 10.90
C LEU A 293 43.81 33.80 11.05
N ALA A 294 43.49 34.83 10.26
CA ALA A 294 42.18 35.46 10.29
C ALA A 294 41.07 34.49 9.85
N ILE A 295 41.29 33.73 8.77
CA ILE A 295 40.33 32.73 8.27
C ILE A 295 40.09 31.62 9.30
N LEU A 296 41.14 31.15 9.99
CA LEU A 296 40.99 30.15 11.06
C LEU A 296 40.26 30.70 12.29
N ALA A 297 40.45 31.99 12.60
CA ALA A 297 39.69 32.66 13.66
C ALA A 297 38.20 32.80 13.28
N GLU A 298 37.89 33.17 12.03
CA GLU A 298 36.51 33.17 11.50
C GLU A 298 35.88 31.78 11.59
N LYS A 299 36.62 30.72 11.20
CA LYS A 299 36.19 29.34 11.34
C LYS A 299 35.88 29.00 12.80
N ALA A 300 36.77 29.33 13.72
CA ALA A 300 36.57 29.05 15.15
C ALA A 300 35.31 29.75 15.67
N ALA A 301 35.13 31.04 15.35
CA ALA A 301 33.92 31.78 15.70
C ALA A 301 32.65 31.14 15.11
N TYR A 302 32.69 30.74 13.84
CA TYR A 302 31.58 30.05 13.18
C TYR A 302 31.24 28.71 13.85
N VAL A 303 32.26 27.91 14.17
CA VAL A 303 32.09 26.62 14.86
C VAL A 303 31.54 26.82 16.27
N THR A 304 32.02 27.81 17.02
CA THR A 304 31.49 28.12 18.36
C THR A 304 30.04 28.61 18.30
N ALA A 305 29.68 29.43 17.31
CA ALA A 305 28.34 29.98 17.19
C ALA A 305 27.30 28.94 16.73
N ASN A 306 27.69 27.96 15.91
CA ASN A 306 26.74 27.04 15.26
C ASN A 306 26.89 25.58 15.71
N GLY A 307 28.03 25.20 16.29
CA GLY A 307 28.39 23.80 16.52
C GLY A 307 27.39 23.04 17.39
N ILE A 308 26.94 23.64 18.50
CA ILE A 308 25.98 22.99 19.42
C ILE A 308 24.63 22.77 18.72
N GLN A 309 24.16 23.75 17.95
CA GLN A 309 22.92 23.62 17.17
C GLN A 309 23.03 22.48 16.16
N ILE A 310 24.18 22.36 15.47
CA ILE A 310 24.38 21.31 14.48
C ILE A 310 24.47 19.93 15.12
N THR A 311 25.15 19.79 16.26
CA THR A 311 25.18 18.53 17.02
C THR A 311 23.77 18.10 17.46
N TYR A 312 22.92 19.06 17.86
CA TYR A 312 21.52 18.76 18.12
C TYR A 312 20.75 18.29 16.87
N LYS A 313 20.94 18.95 15.72
CA LYS A 313 20.33 18.51 14.45
C LYS A 313 20.81 17.12 14.02
N GLU A 314 22.07 16.78 14.27
CA GLU A 314 22.62 15.44 13.99
C GLU A 314 21.92 14.38 14.84
N ALA A 315 21.78 14.62 16.15
CA ALA A 315 21.04 13.72 17.05
C ALA A 315 19.56 13.58 16.62
N TRP A 316 18.89 14.71 16.34
CA TRP A 316 17.50 14.70 15.89
C TRP A 316 17.30 13.95 14.56
N ARG A 317 18.23 14.12 13.59
CA ARG A 317 18.21 13.33 12.36
C ARG A 317 18.32 11.82 12.66
N ASP A 318 19.21 11.46 13.58
CA ASP A 318 19.45 10.06 13.94
C ASP A 318 18.24 9.45 14.69
N ASP A 319 17.53 10.24 15.50
CA ASP A 319 16.24 9.87 16.11
C ASP A 319 15.19 9.57 15.05
N ILE A 320 15.09 10.41 14.01
CA ILE A 320 14.18 10.18 12.89
C ILE A 320 14.54 8.89 12.15
N ASP A 321 15.83 8.68 11.85
CA ASP A 321 16.29 7.46 11.20
C ASP A 321 15.98 6.21 12.05
N SER A 322 16.12 6.29 13.38
CA SER A 322 15.78 5.23 14.32
C SER A 322 14.27 4.93 14.34
N GLY A 323 13.44 5.96 14.50
CA GLY A 323 11.99 5.79 14.57
C GLY A 323 11.36 5.30 13.27
N LEU A 324 11.79 5.83 12.11
CA LEU A 324 11.35 5.33 10.81
C LEU A 324 11.75 3.85 10.59
N ARG A 325 12.90 3.40 11.11
CA ARG A 325 13.29 1.98 11.07
C ARG A 325 12.44 1.09 11.97
N ALA A 326 11.91 1.62 13.07
CA ALA A 326 10.99 0.89 13.95
C ALA A 326 9.56 0.78 13.37
N TRP A 327 9.18 1.72 12.50
CA TRP A 327 7.82 1.85 11.97
C TRP A 327 7.22 0.60 11.30
N PRO A 328 7.94 -0.23 10.50
CA PRO A 328 7.39 -1.48 9.97
C PRO A 328 6.84 -2.41 11.06
N GLY A 329 7.53 -2.49 12.20
CA GLY A 329 7.12 -3.33 13.32
C GLY A 329 5.89 -2.80 14.04
N VAL A 330 5.83 -1.47 14.22
CA VAL A 330 4.68 -0.80 14.81
C VAL A 330 3.44 -1.03 13.96
N SER A 331 3.55 -0.77 12.66
CA SER A 331 2.42 -0.93 11.75
C SER A 331 1.91 -2.38 11.68
N HIS A 332 2.84 -3.35 11.61
CA HIS A 332 2.50 -4.76 11.63
C HIS A 332 1.68 -5.17 12.86
N GLU A 333 2.11 -4.73 14.04
CA GLU A 333 1.46 -5.09 15.29
C GLU A 333 0.11 -4.37 15.47
N VAL A 334 -0.01 -3.12 15.00
CA VAL A 334 -1.29 -2.40 14.97
C VAL A 334 -2.27 -3.08 14.01
N ALA A 335 -1.86 -3.43 12.80
CA ALA A 335 -2.72 -4.11 11.83
C ALA A 335 -3.20 -5.47 12.34
N LYS A 336 -2.33 -6.25 12.99
CA LYS A 336 -2.73 -7.49 13.66
C LYS A 336 -3.72 -7.24 14.78
N ALA A 337 -3.45 -6.27 15.65
CA ALA A 337 -4.35 -5.94 16.75
C ALA A 337 -5.75 -5.53 16.26
N LEU A 338 -5.83 -4.70 15.22
CA LEU A 338 -7.10 -4.15 14.76
C LEU A 338 -7.86 -5.04 13.76
N PHE A 339 -7.16 -5.68 12.83
CA PHE A 339 -7.80 -6.26 11.64
C PHE A 339 -7.48 -7.74 11.38
N PHE A 340 -6.38 -8.25 11.93
CA PHE A 340 -5.91 -9.60 11.66
C PHE A 340 -5.50 -10.36 12.93
N ASN A 341 -6.49 -10.72 13.73
CA ASN A 341 -6.32 -11.50 14.96
C ASN A 341 -7.41 -12.58 15.13
N PRO A 342 -7.14 -13.63 15.94
CA PRO A 342 -8.08 -14.73 16.15
C PRO A 342 -9.44 -14.36 16.73
N SER A 343 -9.55 -13.24 17.45
CA SER A 343 -10.86 -12.78 17.97
C SER A 343 -11.73 -12.16 16.87
N ARG A 344 -11.13 -11.83 15.72
CA ARG A 344 -11.77 -11.23 14.54
C ARG A 344 -12.50 -9.92 14.86
N SER A 345 -12.11 -9.32 15.98
CA SER A 345 -12.60 -8.06 16.51
C SER A 345 -11.39 -7.17 16.81
N PRO A 346 -11.53 -5.84 16.74
CA PRO A 346 -10.40 -4.94 16.97
C PRO A 346 -9.98 -4.97 18.45
N ASP A 347 -8.73 -5.36 18.70
CA ASP A 347 -8.06 -5.23 20.00
C ASP A 347 -7.46 -3.83 20.12
N THR A 348 -8.32 -2.87 20.41
CA THR A 348 -7.96 -1.46 20.42
C THR A 348 -6.99 -1.11 21.56
N GLN A 349 -7.04 -1.84 22.68
CA GLN A 349 -6.11 -1.67 23.78
C GLN A 349 -4.69 -2.08 23.36
N ARG A 350 -4.52 -3.25 22.73
CA ARG A 350 -3.21 -3.66 22.22
C ARG A 350 -2.66 -2.68 21.19
N ALA A 351 -3.50 -2.16 20.31
CA ALA A 351 -3.10 -1.15 19.33
C ALA A 351 -2.62 0.14 20.02
N GLU A 352 -3.35 0.62 21.04
CA GLU A 352 -2.95 1.75 21.88
C GLU A 352 -1.62 1.50 22.57
N ASP A 353 -1.42 0.33 23.18
CA ASP A 353 -0.17 -0.02 23.88
C ASP A 353 1.05 -0.07 22.94
N VAL A 354 0.86 -0.52 21.69
CA VAL A 354 1.92 -0.51 20.67
C VAL A 354 2.24 0.93 20.25
N LEU A 355 1.23 1.73 19.96
CA LEU A 355 1.39 3.11 19.52
C LEU A 355 1.96 3.99 20.64
N GLN A 356 1.50 3.85 21.88
CA GLN A 356 2.00 4.60 23.03
C GLN A 356 3.48 4.32 23.30
N ARG A 357 3.91 3.05 23.17
CA ARG A 357 5.34 2.72 23.25
C ARG A 357 6.13 3.39 22.14
N TYR A 358 5.66 3.34 20.89
CA TYR A 358 6.32 4.05 19.80
C TYR A 358 6.39 5.56 20.02
N VAL A 359 5.34 6.16 20.60
CA VAL A 359 5.34 7.59 20.96
C VAL A 359 6.45 7.89 21.94
N THR A 360 6.52 7.12 23.03
CA THR A 360 7.49 7.32 24.10
C THR A 360 8.93 7.01 23.66
N ASP A 361 9.13 5.95 22.89
CA ASP A 361 10.46 5.45 22.51
C ASP A 361 11.05 6.17 21.30
N HIS A 362 10.21 6.75 20.44
CA HIS A 362 10.64 7.34 19.16
C HIS A 362 9.94 8.67 18.84
N LEU A 363 8.62 8.70 18.73
CA LEU A 363 7.91 9.83 18.09
C LEU A 363 8.22 11.19 18.77
N LEU A 364 8.39 11.20 20.09
CA LEU A 364 8.76 12.41 20.82
C LEU A 364 10.12 12.95 20.39
N SER A 365 11.18 12.13 20.37
CA SER A 365 12.52 12.56 19.96
C SER A 365 12.59 12.86 18.46
N MET A 366 11.90 12.06 17.63
CA MET A 366 11.70 12.35 16.20
C MET A 366 11.05 13.73 15.96
N SER A 367 10.24 14.21 16.91
CA SER A 367 9.62 15.54 16.86
C SER A 367 10.49 16.66 17.45
N GLY A 368 11.75 16.38 17.79
CA GLY A 368 12.67 17.34 18.40
C GLY A 368 12.49 17.49 19.92
N ALA A 369 11.89 16.51 20.61
CA ALA A 369 11.97 16.50 22.07
C ALA A 369 13.43 16.22 22.48
N PRO A 370 14.02 17.04 23.37
CA PRO A 370 15.43 16.93 23.69
C PRO A 370 15.74 15.65 24.46
N ASP A 371 16.65 14.85 23.90
CA ASP A 371 17.38 13.77 24.56
C ASP A 371 18.84 14.19 24.89
N PHE A 372 19.32 15.25 24.24
CA PHE A 372 20.68 15.79 24.36
C PHE A 372 20.89 16.69 25.60
N VAL A 373 21.90 16.35 26.41
CA VAL A 373 22.32 17.13 27.58
C VAL A 373 23.26 18.26 27.14
N GLY A 374 22.82 19.52 27.26
CA GLY A 374 23.69 20.69 27.07
C GLY A 374 23.03 21.94 26.50
N LEU A 375 21.79 21.86 26.03
CA LEU A 375 21.00 22.99 25.53
C LEU A 375 19.96 23.47 26.55
N THR A 376 19.70 24.77 26.59
CA THR A 376 18.60 25.35 27.38
C THR A 376 17.29 25.24 26.61
N ALA A 377 16.16 25.20 27.32
CA ALA A 377 14.83 25.10 26.71
C ALA A 377 14.54 26.21 25.68
N GLY A 378 15.07 27.43 25.88
CA GLY A 378 14.89 28.54 24.94
C GLY A 378 15.59 28.30 23.59
N VAL A 379 16.83 27.80 23.61
CA VAL A 379 17.57 27.48 22.37
C VAL A 379 16.90 26.33 21.62
N ILE A 380 16.31 25.36 22.33
CA ILE A 380 15.56 24.27 21.72
C ILE A 380 14.30 24.79 21.01
N SER A 381 13.54 25.70 21.64
CA SER A 381 12.37 26.33 21.02
C SER A 381 12.75 27.06 19.73
N ASP A 382 13.79 27.90 19.76
CA ASP A 382 14.25 28.64 18.58
C ASP A 382 14.67 27.72 17.43
N ILE A 383 15.25 26.55 17.74
CA ILE A 383 15.63 25.55 16.74
C ILE A 383 14.40 24.86 16.16
N ILE A 384 13.44 24.47 17.00
CA ILE A 384 12.19 23.83 16.56
C ILE A 384 11.41 24.80 15.68
N ASP A 385 11.25 26.06 16.09
CA ASP A 385 10.48 27.08 15.39
C ASP A 385 11.14 27.49 14.06
N ALA A 386 12.48 27.47 13.97
CA ALA A 386 13.20 27.80 12.74
C ALA A 386 13.15 26.71 11.66
N ILE A 387 12.96 25.45 12.06
CA ILE A 387 13.11 24.28 11.17
C ILE A 387 11.77 23.60 10.92
N THR A 388 10.87 23.58 11.90
CA THR A 388 9.57 22.93 11.79
C THR A 388 8.59 23.93 11.19
N PRO A 389 8.20 23.80 9.92
CA PRO A 389 7.22 24.70 9.34
C PRO A 389 5.88 24.58 10.08
N ASP A 390 5.11 25.67 10.13
CA ASP A 390 3.80 25.71 10.80
C ASP A 390 2.86 24.59 10.33
N PHE A 391 2.96 24.18 9.06
CA PHE A 391 2.15 23.10 8.49
C PHE A 391 2.51 21.69 9.04
N LEU A 392 3.71 21.48 9.58
CA LEU A 392 4.11 20.21 10.21
C LEU A 392 3.68 20.15 11.68
N LEU A 393 3.57 21.29 12.36
CA LEU A 393 3.27 21.33 13.80
C LEU A 393 1.86 20.84 14.13
N GLU A 394 0.86 21.17 13.33
CA GLU A 394 -0.52 20.75 13.57
C GLU A 394 -0.75 19.23 13.42
N PRO A 395 -0.28 18.57 12.34
CA PRO A 395 -0.28 17.11 12.26
C PRO A 395 0.46 16.44 13.42
N ILE A 396 1.64 16.94 13.79
CA ILE A 396 2.43 16.39 14.90
C ILE A 396 1.71 16.55 16.24
N ARG A 397 1.05 17.69 16.50
CA ARG A 397 0.26 17.91 17.72
C ARG A 397 -0.92 16.95 17.79
N LYS A 398 -1.68 16.79 16.71
CA LYS A 398 -2.84 15.87 16.65
C LYS A 398 -2.43 14.41 16.82
N LEU A 399 -1.26 14.02 16.32
CA LEU A 399 -0.71 12.67 16.51
C LEU A 399 -0.28 12.42 17.97
N LYS A 400 0.03 13.45 18.78
CA LYS A 400 0.51 13.30 20.16
C LYS A 400 -0.60 13.16 21.21
N GLU A 401 -1.78 13.74 20.99
CA GLU A 401 -2.84 13.79 22.00
C GLU A 401 -3.68 12.50 22.09
N ASP A 402 -4.02 11.90 20.95
CA ASP A 402 -4.81 10.67 20.87
C ASP A 402 -4.47 9.95 19.55
N LEU A 403 -3.24 9.40 19.49
CA LEU A 403 -2.64 8.90 18.26
C LEU A 403 -3.56 7.90 17.54
N LEU A 404 -4.11 6.92 18.26
CA LEU A 404 -4.96 5.90 17.64
C LEU A 404 -6.23 6.53 17.06
N ASN A 405 -6.97 7.36 17.79
CA ASN A 405 -8.17 7.98 17.23
C ASN A 405 -7.83 8.94 16.08
N THR A 406 -6.70 9.65 16.13
CA THR A 406 -6.25 10.50 15.01
C THR A 406 -5.96 9.67 13.77
N LEU A 407 -5.24 8.54 13.91
CA LEU A 407 -4.97 7.62 12.81
C LEU A 407 -6.26 7.04 12.24
N LEU A 408 -7.18 6.55 13.09
CA LEU A 408 -8.44 5.96 12.65
C LEU A 408 -9.37 7.00 11.99
N LYS A 409 -9.52 8.19 12.56
CA LYS A 409 -10.34 9.25 11.96
C LYS A 409 -9.77 9.71 10.63
N SER A 410 -8.46 9.80 10.51
CA SER A 410 -7.81 10.23 9.28
C SER A 410 -7.84 9.14 8.21
N ALA A 411 -7.63 7.88 8.58
CA ALA A 411 -7.58 6.78 7.63
C ALA A 411 -8.97 6.32 7.19
N ILE A 412 -9.90 6.19 8.13
CA ILE A 412 -11.21 5.54 7.89
C ILE A 412 -12.41 6.35 8.40
N GLY A 413 -12.21 7.59 8.85
CA GLY A 413 -13.30 8.49 9.21
C GLY A 413 -14.03 8.15 10.51
N MET A 414 -13.48 7.22 11.31
CA MET A 414 -14.13 6.70 12.51
C MET A 414 -13.27 6.88 13.76
N THR A 415 -13.92 7.06 14.90
CA THR A 415 -13.32 6.86 16.22
C THR A 415 -13.08 5.37 16.50
N LYS A 416 -12.24 5.07 17.49
CA LYS A 416 -12.08 3.74 18.10
C LYS A 416 -13.41 3.09 18.48
N GLN A 417 -14.32 3.87 19.06
CA GLN A 417 -15.63 3.39 19.52
C GLN A 417 -16.54 3.03 18.35
N GLU A 418 -16.59 3.88 17.31
CA GLU A 418 -17.36 3.60 16.08
C GLU A 418 -16.81 2.40 15.34
N LEU A 419 -15.48 2.31 15.20
CA LEU A 419 -14.82 1.17 14.57
C LEU A 419 -15.16 -0.13 15.31
N GLN A 420 -15.03 -0.13 16.65
CA GLN A 420 -15.34 -1.29 17.46
C GLN A 420 -16.82 -1.69 17.35
N LYS A 421 -17.72 -0.71 17.32
CA LYS A 421 -19.17 -0.92 17.11
C LYS A 421 -19.44 -1.65 15.79
N TYR A 422 -18.94 -1.14 14.66
CA TYR A 422 -19.27 -1.69 13.34
C TYR A 422 -18.53 -2.99 13.01
N LEU A 423 -17.28 -3.18 13.46
CA LEU A 423 -16.54 -4.41 13.18
C LEU A 423 -16.97 -5.60 14.04
N THR A 424 -17.45 -5.37 15.26
CA THR A 424 -17.85 -6.46 16.16
C THR A 424 -19.27 -6.96 15.82
N SER A 425 -20.15 -6.05 15.41
CA SER A 425 -21.57 -6.35 15.16
C SER A 425 -22.11 -5.78 13.84
N PRO A 426 -21.46 -6.02 12.68
CA PRO A 426 -21.88 -5.47 11.39
C PRO A 426 -23.30 -5.91 11.00
N ASP A 427 -23.67 -7.17 11.30
CA ASP A 427 -24.99 -7.76 11.15
C ASP A 427 -26.10 -6.98 11.88
N THR A 428 -25.80 -6.46 13.08
CA THR A 428 -26.76 -5.65 13.86
C THR A 428 -27.07 -4.31 13.18
N TYR A 429 -26.10 -3.75 12.45
CA TYR A 429 -26.22 -2.43 11.82
C TYR A 429 -26.48 -2.51 10.31
N PHE A 430 -26.48 -3.71 9.73
CA PHE A 430 -26.52 -3.89 8.28
C PHE A 430 -27.74 -3.24 7.64
N ASP A 431 -28.93 -3.57 8.14
CA ASP A 431 -30.19 -3.05 7.57
C ASP A 431 -30.34 -1.55 7.78
N GLU A 432 -29.85 -1.01 8.89
CA GLU A 432 -29.83 0.45 9.15
C GLU A 432 -28.94 1.17 8.14
N VAL A 433 -27.75 0.63 7.89
CA VAL A 433 -26.71 1.28 7.08
C VAL A 433 -26.95 1.07 5.58
N LEU A 434 -27.40 -0.11 5.16
CA LEU A 434 -27.60 -0.46 3.74
C LEU A 434 -29.06 -0.30 3.28
N GLY A 435 -30.01 -0.04 4.18
CA GLY A 435 -31.42 0.11 3.82
C GLY A 435 -31.76 1.44 3.11
N SER A 436 -30.84 2.41 3.07
CA SER A 436 -31.05 3.71 2.42
C SER A 436 -29.74 4.38 1.97
N GLY A 437 -29.86 5.45 1.18
CA GLY A 437 -28.73 6.28 0.73
C GLY A 437 -28.23 5.93 -0.67
N ALA A 438 -26.98 6.29 -0.97
CA ALA A 438 -26.32 5.97 -2.24
C ALA A 438 -25.89 4.50 -2.30
N GLY A 439 -25.82 3.93 -3.51
CA GLY A 439 -25.54 2.51 -3.74
C GLY A 439 -26.79 1.65 -3.73
N GLU A 440 -26.60 0.34 -3.83
CA GLU A 440 -27.67 -0.65 -3.76
C GLU A 440 -28.27 -0.71 -2.36
N ASN A 441 -29.58 -0.47 -2.27
CA ASN A 441 -30.30 -0.57 -1.01
C ASN A 441 -30.77 -2.01 -0.79
N THR A 442 -30.33 -2.63 0.29
CA THR A 442 -30.61 -4.03 0.60
C THR A 442 -30.75 -4.24 2.12
N ASN A 443 -31.05 -5.48 2.51
CA ASN A 443 -31.02 -5.93 3.90
C ASN A 443 -30.13 -7.18 4.00
N LEU A 444 -29.78 -7.59 5.21
CA LEU A 444 -28.83 -8.67 5.46
C LEU A 444 -29.28 -9.97 4.80
N GLN A 445 -30.57 -10.29 4.91
CA GLN A 445 -31.13 -11.51 4.34
C GLN A 445 -30.96 -11.55 2.81
N ARG A 446 -31.38 -10.49 2.10
CA ARG A 446 -31.22 -10.39 0.65
C ARG A 446 -29.77 -10.35 0.23
N PHE A 447 -28.92 -9.65 0.99
CA PHE A 447 -27.48 -9.64 0.74
C PHE A 447 -26.89 -11.05 0.77
N GLU A 448 -27.23 -11.83 1.78
CA GLU A 448 -26.74 -13.20 1.95
C GLU A 448 -27.29 -14.14 0.86
N THR A 449 -28.59 -14.10 0.59
CA THR A 449 -29.22 -15.01 -0.40
C THR A 449 -28.87 -14.63 -1.84
N ASP A 450 -28.99 -13.36 -2.19
CA ASP A 450 -28.97 -12.93 -3.59
C ASP A 450 -27.56 -12.65 -4.08
N TYR A 451 -26.67 -12.19 -3.20
CA TYR A 451 -25.30 -11.78 -3.54
C TYR A 451 -24.22 -12.73 -3.03
N LEU A 452 -24.36 -13.24 -1.81
CA LEU A 452 -23.41 -14.23 -1.28
C LEU A 452 -23.79 -15.68 -1.63
N LYS A 453 -24.98 -15.88 -2.22
CA LYS A 453 -25.52 -17.19 -2.61
C LYS A 453 -25.57 -18.19 -1.44
N MET A 454 -25.87 -17.68 -0.25
CA MET A 454 -25.93 -18.45 0.98
C MET A 454 -27.37 -18.85 1.30
N ASN A 455 -27.55 -20.10 1.74
CA ASN A 455 -28.76 -20.51 2.46
C ASN A 455 -28.48 -20.42 3.97
N ASP A 456 -29.48 -20.07 4.80
CA ASP A 456 -29.44 -19.61 6.22
C ASP A 456 -28.48 -20.31 7.24
N THR A 457 -27.76 -21.36 6.86
CA THR A 457 -26.81 -22.11 7.71
C THR A 457 -25.43 -22.34 7.09
N GLU A 458 -25.15 -21.82 5.90
CA GLU A 458 -23.92 -22.09 5.17
C GLU A 458 -22.82 -21.06 5.49
N TYR A 459 -21.57 -21.45 5.26
CA TYR A 459 -20.45 -20.52 5.24
C TYR A 459 -20.37 -19.83 3.88
N PHE A 460 -19.75 -18.67 3.85
CA PHE A 460 -19.39 -17.98 2.60
C PHE A 460 -18.55 -18.90 1.72
N ASN A 461 -19.12 -19.30 0.57
CA ASN A 461 -18.42 -20.07 -0.44
C ASN A 461 -17.82 -19.10 -1.48
N PRO A 462 -16.50 -18.85 -1.45
CA PRO A 462 -15.89 -17.87 -2.35
C PRO A 462 -15.91 -18.32 -3.82
N ASN A 463 -16.17 -19.60 -4.11
CA ASN A 463 -16.15 -20.13 -5.48
C ASN A 463 -17.39 -19.77 -6.30
N VAL A 464 -18.46 -19.30 -5.64
CA VAL A 464 -19.74 -18.97 -6.29
C VAL A 464 -20.06 -17.49 -6.26
N VAL A 465 -19.21 -16.70 -5.59
CA VAL A 465 -19.31 -15.24 -5.53
C VAL A 465 -18.28 -14.65 -6.50
N PRO A 466 -18.70 -14.01 -7.61
CA PRO A 466 -17.80 -13.61 -8.69
C PRO A 466 -16.56 -12.83 -8.25
N ALA A 467 -16.74 -11.84 -7.37
CA ALA A 467 -15.63 -11.02 -6.91
C ALA A 467 -14.59 -11.82 -6.11
N ALA A 468 -15.05 -12.76 -5.27
CA ALA A 468 -14.18 -13.59 -4.45
C ALA A 468 -13.48 -14.67 -5.27
N TYR A 469 -14.20 -15.30 -6.21
CA TYR A 469 -13.60 -16.26 -7.12
C TYR A 469 -12.56 -15.60 -8.03
N ASN A 470 -12.85 -14.42 -8.58
CA ASN A 470 -11.90 -13.67 -9.40
C ASN A 470 -10.66 -13.25 -8.57
N THR A 471 -10.83 -12.90 -7.30
CA THR A 471 -9.71 -12.69 -6.37
C THR A 471 -8.84 -13.94 -6.27
N ILE A 472 -9.45 -15.12 -6.04
CA ILE A 472 -8.72 -16.40 -5.94
C ILE A 472 -8.00 -16.72 -7.24
N VAL A 473 -8.68 -16.62 -8.38
CA VAL A 473 -8.09 -16.88 -9.70
C VAL A 473 -6.93 -15.94 -9.94
N MET A 474 -7.09 -14.64 -9.74
CA MET A 474 -6.00 -13.68 -9.93
C MET A 474 -4.82 -13.96 -9.00
N SER A 475 -5.11 -14.33 -7.75
CA SER A 475 -4.09 -14.77 -6.78
C SER A 475 -3.31 -15.98 -7.30
N LYS A 476 -3.97 -16.97 -7.92
CA LYS A 476 -3.33 -18.12 -8.57
C LYS A 476 -2.48 -17.70 -9.76
N LEU A 477 -2.97 -16.76 -10.58
CA LEU A 477 -2.22 -16.24 -11.74
C LEU A 477 -0.92 -15.58 -11.30
N ILE A 478 -0.88 -14.87 -10.16
CA ILE A 478 0.33 -14.26 -9.57
C ILE A 478 1.45 -15.28 -9.34
N LEU A 479 1.08 -16.53 -9.09
CA LEU A 479 2.03 -17.61 -8.81
C LEU A 479 2.62 -18.23 -10.08
N LEU A 480 2.03 -17.98 -11.26
CA LEU A 480 2.43 -18.60 -12.51
C LEU A 480 3.65 -17.93 -13.16
N GLY A 481 4.42 -18.74 -13.87
CA GLY A 481 5.42 -18.26 -14.83
C GLY A 481 4.77 -17.90 -16.17
N GLN A 482 5.48 -17.10 -17.00
CA GLN A 482 5.01 -16.64 -18.31
C GLN A 482 4.50 -17.77 -19.22
N SER A 483 5.20 -18.90 -19.26
CA SER A 483 4.84 -20.04 -20.10
C SER A 483 3.49 -20.63 -19.71
N GLU A 484 3.21 -20.73 -18.42
CA GLU A 484 1.94 -21.27 -17.91
C GLU A 484 0.79 -20.27 -18.09
N VAL A 485 1.05 -18.96 -17.99
CA VAL A 485 0.05 -17.93 -18.37
C VAL A 485 -0.28 -18.03 -19.85
N ASN A 486 0.72 -18.17 -20.73
CA ASN A 486 0.47 -18.34 -22.17
C ASN A 486 -0.27 -19.63 -22.49
N ARG A 487 0.01 -20.71 -21.75
CA ARG A 487 -0.74 -21.96 -21.84
C ARG A 487 -2.19 -21.77 -21.43
N LEU A 488 -2.46 -21.12 -20.30
CA LEU A 488 -3.83 -20.79 -19.87
C LEU A 488 -4.57 -19.98 -20.92
N LEU A 489 -3.93 -18.95 -21.49
CA LEU A 489 -4.53 -18.14 -22.56
C LEU A 489 -4.89 -19.00 -23.78
N SER A 490 -4.01 -19.93 -24.17
CA SER A 490 -4.28 -20.91 -25.24
C SER A 490 -5.44 -21.84 -24.88
N ASP A 491 -5.51 -22.35 -23.65
CA ASP A 491 -6.58 -23.24 -23.16
C ASP A 491 -7.94 -22.51 -23.09
N LEU A 492 -7.92 -21.17 -22.96
CA LEU A 492 -9.08 -20.28 -23.09
C LEU A 492 -9.40 -19.90 -24.55
N GLY A 493 -8.63 -20.39 -25.53
CA GLY A 493 -8.84 -20.11 -26.96
C GLY A 493 -8.28 -18.77 -27.43
N SER A 494 -7.46 -18.10 -26.63
CA SER A 494 -6.78 -16.86 -27.03
C SER A 494 -5.63 -17.15 -28.00
N SER A 495 -5.50 -16.31 -29.03
CA SER A 495 -4.32 -16.29 -29.91
C SER A 495 -3.24 -15.31 -29.44
N VAL A 496 -3.47 -14.59 -28.34
CA VAL A 496 -2.52 -13.61 -27.83
C VAL A 496 -1.53 -14.28 -26.88
N LEU A 497 -0.26 -14.00 -27.10
CA LEU A 497 0.82 -14.39 -26.20
C LEU A 497 1.29 -13.19 -25.40
N CYS A 498 1.54 -13.40 -24.11
CA CYS A 498 2.27 -12.45 -23.32
C CYS A 498 3.76 -12.56 -23.69
N VAL A 499 4.31 -11.49 -24.28
CA VAL A 499 5.69 -11.43 -24.82
C VAL A 499 6.65 -10.60 -23.97
N SER A 500 6.18 -9.94 -22.91
CA SER A 500 7.02 -9.09 -22.05
C SER A 500 7.64 -9.92 -20.92
N ASN A 501 8.89 -9.66 -20.52
CA ASN A 501 9.49 -10.31 -19.34
C ASN A 501 9.09 -9.64 -18.00
N SER A 502 8.36 -8.51 -18.02
CA SER A 502 7.92 -7.82 -16.80
C SER A 502 6.56 -8.33 -16.36
N ARG A 503 6.50 -9.09 -15.25
CA ARG A 503 5.27 -9.71 -14.70
C ARG A 503 4.08 -8.76 -14.54
N MET A 504 4.25 -7.44 -14.53
CA MET A 504 3.14 -6.50 -14.38
C MET A 504 2.50 -6.02 -15.67
N SER A 505 3.21 -6.08 -16.79
CA SER A 505 2.58 -5.98 -18.09
C SER A 505 1.62 -7.17 -18.36
N TYR A 506 1.69 -8.23 -17.54
CA TYR A 506 0.76 -9.36 -17.56
C TYR A 506 -0.55 -9.03 -16.83
N TRP A 507 -0.51 -8.28 -15.73
CA TRP A 507 -1.71 -7.97 -14.91
C TRP A 507 -2.69 -7.06 -15.64
N ALA A 508 -2.18 -5.99 -16.26
CA ALA A 508 -2.98 -5.12 -17.12
C ALA A 508 -3.55 -5.86 -18.36
N PHE A 509 -2.86 -6.93 -18.81
CA PHE A 509 -3.27 -7.73 -19.96
C PHE A 509 -4.33 -8.78 -19.63
N LEU A 510 -4.34 -9.33 -18.41
CA LEU A 510 -5.25 -10.42 -18.00
C LEU A 510 -6.63 -9.94 -17.53
N ALA A 511 -6.73 -8.71 -17.01
CA ALA A 511 -8.00 -8.16 -16.50
C ALA A 511 -9.17 -8.22 -17.51
N PRO A 512 -9.00 -7.95 -18.82
CA PRO A 512 -10.08 -8.08 -19.81
C PRO A 512 -10.51 -9.52 -20.11
N TRP A 513 -9.65 -10.52 -19.90
CA TRP A 513 -9.92 -11.92 -20.27
C TRP A 513 -10.68 -12.72 -19.19
N MET A 514 -10.86 -12.15 -17.99
CA MET A 514 -11.72 -12.80 -16.98
C MET A 514 -13.19 -12.78 -17.38
N VAL A 515 -13.60 -11.85 -18.24
CA VAL A 515 -14.95 -11.85 -18.84
C VAL A 515 -15.17 -13.11 -19.70
N THR A 516 -14.12 -13.70 -20.28
CA THR A 516 -14.19 -14.92 -21.10
C THR A 516 -13.96 -16.24 -20.35
N ILE A 517 -13.50 -16.20 -19.09
CA ILE A 517 -13.53 -17.39 -18.19
C ILE A 517 -14.98 -17.67 -17.74
N ASN A 518 -15.81 -16.63 -17.78
CA ASN A 518 -17.24 -16.68 -17.59
C ASN A 518 -17.84 -17.17 -18.92
N GLY A 519 -18.51 -18.32 -18.90
CA GLY A 519 -19.11 -18.93 -20.09
C GLY A 519 -20.08 -18.01 -20.83
#